data_AF-A0A0A0BMJ0-F1
#
_entry.id   AF-A0A0A0BMJ0-F1
#
_cell.length_a   1.000
_cell.length_b   1.000
_cell.length_c   1.000
_cell.angle_alpha   90.00
_cell.angle_beta   90.00
_cell.angle_gamma   90.00
#
_symmetry.space_group_name_H-M   'P 1'
#
loop_
_entity.id
_entity.type
_entity.pdbx_description
1 polymer ?
#
loop_
_entity_poly.entity_id
_entity_poly.type
_entity_poly.pdbx_seq_one_letter_code
_entity_poly.pdbx_strand_id
1 'polypeptide(L)'
;PADVRGLGEAPDGPQVAARLQALAAVVGSPLPTGVPALVRAAVVHGELLAVRPFERGNGPVARAVFRLLLTVDGVDPVGVVVPHRAWSQAPMAYASAAAGFATGEPARVAAWVRGCADAVVLGAQQGRAVADAVLAGRLTGTAPDGTAPDGAIGDGQGA
;
A
#
# COMPACT_ATOMS: atom_id res chain seq x y z
N PRO A 1 -2.23 -8.51 -4.59
CA PRO A 1 -2.41 -9.79 -3.86
C PRO A 1 -3.65 -9.75 -2.97
N ALA A 2 -4.35 -10.88 -2.74
CA ALA A 2 -5.44 -10.95 -1.77
C ALA A 2 -4.88 -10.94 -0.32
N ASP A 3 -5.30 -11.88 0.52
CA ASP A 3 -4.74 -12.06 1.86
C ASP A 3 -3.31 -12.60 1.80
N VAL A 4 -2.50 -12.12 2.76
CA VAL A 4 -1.12 -12.55 2.94
C VAL A 4 -1.11 -13.87 3.71
N ARG A 5 -0.34 -14.84 3.22
CA ARG A 5 -0.19 -16.17 3.83
C ARG A 5 1.17 -16.28 4.52
N GLY A 6 1.30 -17.26 5.42
CA GLY A 6 2.58 -17.54 6.09
C GLY A 6 2.91 -16.58 7.24
N LEU A 7 1.91 -15.91 7.82
CA LEU A 7 2.08 -14.97 8.94
C LEU A 7 2.08 -15.62 10.33
N GLY A 8 2.07 -16.96 10.40
CA GLY A 8 1.92 -17.71 11.65
C GLY A 8 0.46 -17.82 12.13
N GLU A 9 0.30 -18.23 13.38
CA GLU A 9 -1.01 -18.41 14.04
C GLU A 9 -1.73 -17.08 14.26
N ALA A 10 -3.05 -17.06 14.05
CA ALA A 10 -3.85 -15.87 14.25
C ALA A 10 -4.12 -15.65 15.74
N PRO A 11 -4.10 -14.40 16.24
CA PRO A 11 -4.49 -14.14 17.62
C PRO A 11 -5.94 -14.55 17.88
N ASP A 12 -6.24 -14.87 19.13
CA ASP A 12 -7.61 -15.16 19.56
C ASP A 12 -8.49 -13.89 19.61
N GLY A 13 -9.80 -14.07 19.78
CA GLY A 13 -10.77 -12.97 19.78
C GLY A 13 -10.43 -11.85 20.78
N PRO A 14 -10.17 -12.15 22.07
CA PRO A 14 -9.73 -11.15 23.04
C PRO A 14 -8.45 -10.41 22.65
N GLN A 15 -7.43 -11.11 22.13
CA GLN A 15 -6.20 -10.50 21.66
C GLN A 15 -6.42 -9.59 20.45
N VAL A 16 -7.27 -10.01 19.50
CA VAL A 16 -7.68 -9.18 18.36
C VAL A 16 -8.34 -7.90 18.84
N ALA A 17 -9.33 -8.00 19.75
CA ALA A 17 -10.05 -6.84 20.26
C ALA A 17 -9.11 -5.84 20.96
N ALA A 18 -8.23 -6.32 21.84
CA ALA A 18 -7.26 -5.47 22.55
C ALA A 18 -6.30 -4.76 21.59
N ARG A 19 -5.75 -5.48 20.60
CA ARG A 19 -4.83 -4.89 19.61
C ARG A 19 -5.52 -3.90 18.69
N LEU A 20 -6.75 -4.16 18.26
CA LEU A 20 -7.53 -3.21 17.47
C LEU A 20 -7.85 -1.95 18.26
N GLN A 21 -8.18 -2.07 19.55
CA GLN A 21 -8.43 -0.91 20.40
C GLN A 21 -7.17 -0.04 20.55
N ALA A 22 -6.01 -0.67 20.77
CA ALA A 22 -4.72 0.04 20.79
C ALA A 22 -4.42 0.72 19.45
N LEU A 23 -4.66 0.03 18.33
CA LEU A 23 -4.46 0.56 16.99
C LEU A 23 -5.37 1.75 16.71
N ALA A 24 -6.63 1.67 17.11
CA ALA A 24 -7.60 2.76 16.98
C ALA A 24 -7.17 4.00 17.78
N ALA A 25 -6.57 3.82 18.96
CA ALA A 25 -6.02 4.93 19.74
C ALA A 25 -4.80 5.58 19.04
N VAL A 26 -3.91 4.79 18.43
CA VAL A 26 -2.76 5.30 17.67
C VAL A 26 -3.20 6.06 16.42
N VAL A 27 -4.21 5.57 15.71
CA VAL A 27 -4.74 6.22 14.50
C VAL A 27 -5.59 7.44 14.83
N GLY A 28 -6.39 7.38 15.90
CA GLY A 28 -7.28 8.45 16.32
C GLY A 28 -6.58 9.59 17.07
N SER A 29 -5.32 9.41 17.47
CA SER A 29 -4.53 10.48 18.08
C SER A 29 -3.81 11.33 17.02
N PRO A 30 -3.60 12.63 17.27
CA PRO A 30 -2.73 13.45 16.44
C PRO A 30 -1.36 12.81 16.31
N LEU A 31 -0.75 12.93 15.12
CA LEU A 31 0.59 12.39 14.88
C LEU A 31 1.57 13.01 15.90
N PRO A 32 2.27 12.19 16.70
CA PRO A 32 3.21 12.73 17.68
C PRO A 32 4.33 13.52 17.01
N THR A 33 4.72 14.64 17.64
CA THR A 33 5.82 15.46 17.15
C THR A 33 7.10 14.64 16.98
N GLY A 34 7.73 14.73 15.81
CA GLY A 34 8.97 14.01 15.51
C GLY A 34 8.79 12.58 15.00
N VAL A 35 7.56 12.05 14.95
CA VAL A 35 7.28 10.75 14.32
C VAL A 35 6.95 10.96 12.85
N PRO A 36 7.71 10.40 11.89
CA PRO A 36 7.36 10.52 10.48
C PRO A 36 6.05 9.79 10.18
N ALA A 37 5.15 10.44 9.45
CA ALA A 37 3.85 9.89 9.04
C ALA A 37 3.95 8.50 8.36
N LEU A 38 4.98 8.31 7.54
CA LEU A 38 5.28 7.02 6.90
C LEU A 38 5.51 5.89 7.90
N VAL A 39 6.18 6.17 9.04
CA VAL A 39 6.42 5.17 10.08
C VAL A 39 5.10 4.75 10.72
N ARG A 40 4.23 5.71 11.06
CA ARG A 40 2.88 5.40 11.56
C ARG A 40 2.11 4.53 10.57
N ALA A 41 2.06 4.93 9.30
CA ALA A 41 1.39 4.16 8.26
C ALA A 41 1.94 2.73 8.16
N ALA A 42 3.27 2.57 8.14
CA ALA A 42 3.92 1.27 8.04
C ALA A 42 3.63 0.36 9.25
N VAL A 43 3.68 0.91 10.46
CA VAL A 43 3.35 0.15 11.69
C VAL A 43 1.88 -0.28 11.68
N VAL A 44 0.95 0.62 11.34
CA VAL A 44 -0.48 0.29 11.25
C VAL A 44 -0.73 -0.77 10.19
N HIS A 45 -0.05 -0.68 9.05
CA HIS A 45 -0.15 -1.68 7.99
C HIS A 45 0.31 -3.06 8.46
N GLY A 46 1.48 -3.15 9.10
CA GLY A 46 2.02 -4.38 9.64
C GLY A 46 1.12 -4.99 10.72
N GLU A 47 0.63 -4.15 11.64
CA GLU A 47 -0.27 -4.59 12.71
C GLU A 47 -1.59 -5.15 12.18
N LEU A 48 -2.21 -4.49 11.18
CA LEU A 48 -3.44 -5.02 10.56
C LEU A 48 -3.22 -6.37 9.88
N LEU A 49 -2.05 -6.58 9.26
CA LEU A 49 -1.70 -7.88 8.68
C LEU A 49 -1.46 -8.95 9.76
N ALA A 50 -0.88 -8.59 10.90
CA ALA A 50 -0.61 -9.52 11.99
C ALA A 50 -1.88 -9.90 12.77
N VAL A 51 -2.71 -8.91 13.10
CA VAL A 51 -3.95 -9.07 13.89
C VAL A 51 -5.01 -9.87 13.14
N ARG A 52 -5.12 -9.70 11.81
CA ARG A 52 -6.12 -10.38 10.97
C ARG A 52 -7.55 -10.29 11.54
N PRO A 53 -8.10 -9.07 11.69
CA PRO A 53 -9.39 -8.87 12.37
C PRO A 53 -10.61 -9.43 11.64
N PHE A 54 -10.49 -9.74 10.34
CA PHE A 54 -11.56 -10.31 9.53
C PHE A 54 -11.24 -11.75 9.14
N GLU A 55 -12.27 -12.56 8.90
CA GLU A 55 -12.06 -13.92 8.36
C GLU A 55 -11.34 -13.91 7.00
N ARG A 56 -11.60 -12.88 6.18
CA ARG A 56 -11.02 -12.65 4.85
C ARG A 56 -10.86 -11.17 4.57
N GLY A 57 -9.93 -10.81 3.68
CA GLY A 57 -9.76 -9.45 3.18
C GLY A 57 -8.85 -8.55 4.02
N ASN A 58 -8.15 -9.11 5.00
CA ASN A 58 -7.17 -8.39 5.83
C ASN A 58 -6.07 -7.72 4.99
N GLY A 59 -5.57 -8.39 3.95
CA GLY A 59 -4.55 -7.84 3.06
C GLY A 59 -5.02 -6.56 2.36
N PRO A 60 -6.15 -6.61 1.60
CA PRO A 60 -6.77 -5.42 1.03
C PRO A 60 -7.05 -4.30 2.03
N VAL A 61 -7.64 -4.61 3.19
CA VAL A 61 -7.95 -3.60 4.22
C VAL A 61 -6.68 -2.95 4.73
N ALA A 62 -5.64 -3.73 5.07
CA ALA A 62 -4.38 -3.20 5.56
C ALA A 62 -3.73 -2.23 4.55
N ARG A 63 -3.81 -2.53 3.25
CA ARG A 63 -3.28 -1.64 2.19
C ARG A 63 -4.14 -0.40 1.98
N ALA A 64 -5.45 -0.51 2.13
CA ALA A 64 -6.36 0.63 2.05
C ALA A 64 -6.09 1.60 3.20
N VAL A 65 -5.96 1.10 4.44
CA VAL A 65 -5.61 1.91 5.61
C VAL A 65 -4.22 2.52 5.46
N PHE A 66 -3.23 1.78 4.93
CA PHE A 66 -1.91 2.35 4.64
C PHE A 66 -2.00 3.57 3.72
N ARG A 67 -2.71 3.46 2.59
CA ARG A 67 -2.91 4.60 1.67
C ARG A 67 -3.68 5.75 2.30
N LEU A 68 -4.73 5.44 3.06
CA LEU A 68 -5.50 6.45 3.79
C LEU A 68 -4.58 7.27 4.70
N LEU A 69 -3.74 6.61 5.50
CA LEU A 69 -2.80 7.27 6.41
C LEU A 69 -1.76 8.11 5.66
N LEU A 70 -1.22 7.62 4.54
CA LEU A 70 -0.33 8.45 3.71
C LEU A 70 -1.03 9.73 3.23
N THR A 71 -2.31 9.66 2.89
CA THR A 71 -3.08 10.82 2.42
C THR A 71 -3.43 11.78 3.55
N VAL A 72 -4.03 11.29 4.64
CA VAL A 72 -4.49 12.17 5.74
C VAL A 72 -3.33 12.75 6.55
N ASP A 73 -2.16 12.10 6.54
CA ASP A 73 -0.96 12.58 7.23
C ASP A 73 -0.03 13.39 6.32
N GLY A 74 -0.43 13.63 5.08
CA GLY A 74 0.23 14.56 4.16
C GLY A 74 1.43 14.01 3.39
N VAL A 75 1.70 12.70 3.42
CA VAL A 75 2.76 12.07 2.59
C VAL A 75 2.33 12.01 1.12
N ASP A 76 1.06 11.73 0.86
CA ASP A 76 0.45 11.71 -0.47
C ASP A 76 -0.94 12.37 -0.45
N PRO A 77 -1.00 13.71 -0.31
CA PRO A 77 -2.26 14.43 -0.10
C PRO A 77 -3.29 14.25 -1.23
N VAL A 78 -2.82 13.94 -2.44
CA VAL A 78 -3.64 13.77 -3.65
C VAL A 78 -3.92 12.30 -4.00
N GLY A 79 -3.34 11.37 -3.24
CA GLY A 79 -3.63 9.94 -3.37
C GLY A 79 -3.05 9.27 -4.63
N VAL A 80 -2.02 9.86 -5.26
CA VAL A 80 -1.45 9.38 -6.53
C VAL A 80 -0.43 8.27 -6.37
N VAL A 81 0.11 8.07 -5.17
CA VAL A 81 1.09 7.02 -4.89
C VAL A 81 0.38 5.66 -4.96
N VAL A 82 1.03 4.71 -5.63
CA VAL A 82 0.51 3.35 -5.87
C VAL A 82 1.38 2.28 -5.20
N PRO A 83 1.47 2.19 -3.85
CA PRO A 83 2.43 1.31 -3.18
C PRO A 83 2.16 -0.18 -3.45
N HIS A 84 0.89 -0.54 -3.65
CA HIS A 84 0.48 -1.92 -3.83
C HIS A 84 1.11 -2.61 -5.05
N ARG A 85 1.60 -1.83 -6.02
CA ARG A 85 2.28 -2.38 -7.19
C ARG A 85 3.57 -3.09 -6.80
N ALA A 86 4.38 -2.50 -5.92
CA ALA A 86 5.62 -3.11 -5.41
C ALA A 86 5.33 -4.47 -4.73
N TRP A 87 4.30 -4.53 -3.89
CA TRP A 87 3.90 -5.78 -3.22
C TRP A 87 3.27 -6.80 -4.17
N SER A 88 2.64 -6.36 -5.26
CA SER A 88 2.11 -7.26 -6.28
C SER A 88 3.20 -7.88 -7.15
N GLN A 89 4.29 -7.16 -7.38
CA GLN A 89 5.46 -7.63 -8.14
C GLN A 89 6.33 -8.60 -7.33
N ALA A 90 6.38 -8.45 -6.01
CA ALA A 90 7.15 -9.32 -5.12
C ALA A 90 6.30 -9.86 -3.94
N PRO A 91 5.24 -10.66 -4.22
CA PRO A 91 4.27 -11.07 -3.21
C PRO A 91 4.88 -11.94 -2.09
N MET A 92 5.89 -12.76 -2.41
CA MET A 92 6.58 -13.60 -1.41
C MET A 92 7.51 -12.77 -0.52
N ALA A 93 8.22 -11.78 -1.08
CA ALA A 93 9.04 -10.87 -0.29
C ALA A 93 8.17 -10.02 0.66
N TYR A 94 7.03 -9.53 0.16
CA TYR A 94 6.05 -8.83 0.97
C TYR A 94 5.50 -9.71 2.11
N ALA A 95 5.12 -10.96 1.81
CA ALA A 95 4.65 -11.90 2.83
C ALA A 95 5.73 -12.21 3.88
N SER A 96 6.97 -12.43 3.45
CA SER A 96 8.10 -12.69 4.34
C SER A 96 8.42 -11.49 5.24
N ALA A 97 8.40 -10.27 4.69
CA ALA A 97 8.60 -9.05 5.45
C ALA A 97 7.47 -8.82 6.47
N ALA A 98 6.21 -9.06 6.09
CA ALA A 98 5.07 -8.97 6.99
C ALA A 98 5.14 -10.03 8.11
N ALA A 99 5.55 -11.26 7.80
CA ALA A 99 5.80 -12.29 8.81
C ALA A 99 6.94 -11.90 9.75
N GLY A 100 8.00 -11.26 9.22
CA GLY A 100 9.09 -10.71 10.02
C GLY A 100 8.65 -9.58 10.95
N PHE A 101 7.79 -8.66 10.47
CA PHE A 101 7.20 -7.63 11.32
C PHE A 101 6.41 -8.24 12.48
N ALA A 102 5.62 -9.29 12.20
CA ALA A 102 4.77 -9.94 13.21
C ALA A 102 5.55 -10.58 14.36
N THR A 103 6.87 -10.82 14.22
CA THR A 103 7.70 -11.31 15.33
C THR A 103 8.04 -10.23 16.35
N GLY A 104 7.83 -8.94 16.03
CA GLY A 104 8.19 -7.81 16.88
C GLY A 104 9.70 -7.59 17.04
N GLU A 105 10.54 -8.32 16.30
CA GLU A 105 11.99 -8.21 16.41
C GLU A 105 12.44 -6.86 15.79
N PRO A 106 13.23 -6.03 16.51
CA PRO A 106 13.54 -4.67 16.07
C PRO A 106 14.14 -4.57 14.66
N ALA A 107 15.07 -5.44 14.28
CA ALA A 107 15.69 -5.40 12.96
C ALA A 107 14.70 -5.76 11.84
N ARG A 108 13.79 -6.72 12.07
CA ARG A 108 12.72 -7.11 11.14
C ARG A 108 11.63 -6.05 11.04
N VAL A 109 11.26 -5.41 12.14
CA VAL A 109 10.34 -4.25 12.13
C VAL A 109 10.96 -3.10 11.34
N ALA A 110 12.24 -2.80 11.56
CA ALA A 110 12.94 -1.77 10.80
C ALA A 110 13.04 -2.12 9.30
N ALA A 111 13.27 -3.39 8.97
CA ALA A 111 13.27 -3.87 7.58
C ALA A 111 11.91 -3.72 6.91
N TRP A 112 10.82 -4.01 7.64
CA TRP A 112 9.45 -3.78 7.17
C TRP A 112 9.17 -2.30 6.88
N VAL A 113 9.55 -1.40 7.79
CA VAL A 113 9.36 0.05 7.60
C VAL A 113 10.12 0.54 6.38
N ARG A 114 11.38 0.09 6.18
CA ARG A 114 12.15 0.40 4.97
C ARG A 114 11.47 -0.14 3.71
N GLY A 115 11.00 -1.38 3.72
CA GLY A 115 10.26 -1.96 2.59
C GLY A 115 8.97 -1.21 2.25
N CYS A 116 8.28 -0.65 3.26
CA CYS A 116 7.14 0.24 3.02
C CYS A 116 7.57 1.57 2.38
N ALA A 117 8.70 2.14 2.81
CA ALA A 117 9.27 3.34 2.20
C ALA A 117 9.64 3.11 0.73
N ASP A 118 10.32 2.01 0.43
CA ASP A 118 10.67 1.63 -0.94
C ASP A 118 9.42 1.45 -1.81
N ALA A 119 8.38 0.82 -1.27
CA ALA A 119 7.09 0.67 -1.96
C ALA A 119 6.42 2.03 -2.24
N VAL A 120 6.53 3.00 -1.32
CA VAL A 120 6.02 4.37 -1.53
C VAL A 120 6.82 5.09 -2.61
N VAL A 121 8.15 5.02 -2.59
CA VAL A 121 9.01 5.63 -3.62
C VAL A 121 8.68 5.05 -5.01
N LEU A 122 8.64 3.72 -5.13
CA LEU A 122 8.25 3.04 -6.36
C LEU A 122 6.82 3.45 -6.78
N GLY A 123 5.88 3.49 -5.85
CA GLY A 123 4.50 3.90 -6.10
C GLY A 123 4.39 5.33 -6.62
N ALA A 124 5.20 6.26 -6.10
CA ALA A 124 5.23 7.65 -6.52
C ALA A 124 5.80 7.80 -7.94
N GLN A 125 6.87 7.06 -8.26
CA GLN A 125 7.44 7.02 -9.62
C GLN A 125 6.41 6.54 -10.65
N GLN A 126 5.58 5.56 -10.29
CA GLN A 126 4.53 5.07 -11.17
C GLN A 126 3.39 6.08 -11.33
N GLY A 127 2.97 6.73 -10.23
CA GLY A 127 2.02 7.84 -10.29
C GLY A 127 2.52 8.96 -11.20
N ARG A 128 3.81 9.30 -11.11
CA ARG A 128 4.45 10.28 -11.98
C ARG A 128 4.41 9.87 -13.45
N ALA A 129 4.76 8.63 -13.77
CA ALA A 129 4.73 8.12 -15.14
C ALA A 129 3.32 8.20 -15.76
N VAL A 130 2.28 7.91 -14.97
CA VAL A 130 0.88 8.06 -15.42
C VAL A 130 0.54 9.53 -15.64
N ALA A 131 0.90 10.42 -14.72
CA ALA A 131 0.66 11.85 -14.87
C ALA A 131 1.37 12.44 -16.11
N ASP A 132 2.62 12.03 -16.37
CA ASP A 132 3.36 12.45 -17.57
C ASP A 132 2.72 11.91 -18.86
N ALA A 133 2.16 10.68 -18.83
CA ALA A 133 1.42 10.12 -19.96
C ALA A 133 0.10 10.86 -20.22
N VAL A 134 -0.64 11.24 -19.17
CA VAL A 134 -1.83 12.09 -19.27
C VAL A 134 -1.47 13.44 -19.90
N LEU A 135 -0.46 14.12 -19.35
CA LEU A 135 -0.04 15.45 -19.81
C LEU A 135 0.34 15.46 -21.29
N ALA A 136 0.95 14.37 -21.77
CA ALA A 136 1.35 14.24 -23.16
C ALA A 136 0.28 13.65 -24.09
N GLY A 137 -0.94 13.39 -23.59
CA GLY A 137 -2.03 12.83 -24.39
C GLY A 137 -1.83 11.37 -24.81
N ARG A 138 -1.03 10.59 -24.07
CA ARG A 138 -0.63 9.20 -24.42
C ARG A 138 -1.32 8.11 -23.59
N LEU A 139 -2.39 8.41 -22.87
CA LEU A 139 -3.15 7.34 -22.20
C LEU A 139 -3.92 6.55 -23.26
N THR A 140 -3.37 5.40 -23.66
CA THR A 140 -4.14 4.40 -24.40
C THR A 140 -5.14 3.80 -23.40
N GLY A 141 -6.41 4.19 -23.48
CA GLY A 141 -7.47 3.51 -22.74
C GLY A 141 -7.55 2.07 -23.23
N THR A 142 -7.09 1.10 -22.45
CA THR A 142 -7.47 -0.30 -22.70
C THR A 142 -8.90 -0.45 -22.22
N ALA A 143 -9.82 -0.81 -23.12
CA ALA A 143 -11.15 -1.25 -22.73
C ALA A 143 -11.01 -2.47 -21.77
N PRO A 144 -11.97 -2.69 -20.85
CA PRO A 144 -11.90 -3.77 -19.86
C PRO A 144 -11.83 -5.20 -20.45
N ASP A 145 -11.94 -5.36 -21.77
CA ASP A 145 -11.82 -6.62 -22.51
C ASP A 145 -10.45 -6.85 -23.19
N GLY A 146 -9.50 -5.90 -23.07
CA GLY A 146 -8.17 -6.02 -23.66
C GLY A 146 -8.08 -5.62 -25.13
N THR A 147 -9.12 -5.04 -25.72
CA THR A 147 -9.07 -4.53 -27.10
C THR A 147 -8.35 -3.17 -27.13
N ALA A 148 -7.43 -3.01 -28.09
CA ALA A 148 -6.76 -1.74 -28.33
C ALA A 148 -7.78 -0.65 -28.74
N PRO A 149 -7.60 0.61 -28.32
CA PRO A 149 -8.49 1.69 -28.73
C PRO A 149 -8.41 1.89 -30.25
N ASP A 150 -9.56 1.75 -30.91
CA ASP A 150 -9.72 2.05 -32.33
C ASP A 150 -9.55 3.55 -32.56
N GLY A 151 -8.80 3.92 -33.60
CA GLY A 151 -8.64 5.32 -34.02
C GLY A 151 -7.19 5.77 -34.16
N ALA A 152 -6.56 5.35 -35.26
CA ALA A 152 -5.50 6.12 -35.90
C ALA A 152 -6.03 7.53 -36.23
N ILE A 153 -5.43 8.56 -35.64
CA ILE A 153 -5.55 9.92 -36.18
C ILE A 153 -4.60 9.97 -37.37
N GLY A 154 -5.17 9.94 -38.57
CA GLY A 154 -4.44 10.03 -39.82
C GLY A 154 -3.74 11.38 -39.94
N ASP A 155 -2.41 11.35 -40.09
CA ASP A 155 -1.66 12.49 -40.58
C ASP A 155 -1.89 12.61 -42.09
N GLY A 156 -2.67 13.62 -42.47
CA GLY A 156 -2.78 14.06 -43.85
C GLY A 156 -1.43 14.61 -44.32
N GLN A 157 -0.78 13.90 -45.24
CA GLN A 157 0.29 14.46 -46.06
C GLN A 157 -0.33 14.99 -47.36
N GLY A 158 -0.43 16.32 -47.44
CA GLY A 158 -0.48 17.03 -48.71
C GLY A 158 0.93 17.32 -49.20
N ALA A 159 1.26 16.79 -50.36
CA ALA A 159 2.07 17.40 -51.45
C ALA A 159 2.12 16.38 -52.61
#